data_AF-A0A2M7MAZ9-F1
#
_entry.id   AF-A0A2M7MAZ9-F1
#
_cell.length_a   1.000
_cell.length_b   1.000
_cell.length_c   1.000
_cell.angle_alpha   90.00
_cell.angle_beta   90.00
_cell.angle_gamma   90.00
#
_symmetry.space_group_name_H-M   'P 1'
#
loop_
_entity.id
_entity.type
_entity.pdbx_description
1 polymer ?
#
loop_
_entity_poly.entity_id
_entity_poly.type
_entity_poly.pdbx_seq_one_letter_code
_entity_poly.pdbx_strand_id
1 'polypeptide(L)'
;MKNLLVITAVAATLSMSACANNAPVKTSAYDTTVSEAMKIHASAKSHHHVFKQKKMKQPYVEHHLALAKEAKTKKDDKTAMFHAQKALKIAKAEMAQYEAGKDFKPGWIK
;
A
#
# COMPACT_ATOMS: atom_id res chain seq x y z
N MET A 1 -37.27 9.10 -28.44
CA MET A 1 -36.47 8.05 -27.76
C MET A 1 -35.02 8.18 -28.16
N LYS A 2 -34.12 7.92 -27.21
CA LYS A 2 -32.64 7.89 -27.27
C LYS A 2 -31.91 9.23 -27.11
N ASN A 3 -31.77 9.59 -25.83
CA ASN A 3 -30.65 10.36 -25.29
C ASN A 3 -29.35 9.56 -25.50
N LEU A 4 -28.27 10.23 -25.88
CA LEU A 4 -26.90 9.85 -25.51
C LEU A 4 -25.97 11.03 -25.77
N LEU A 5 -25.87 11.91 -24.77
CA LEU A 5 -24.76 12.84 -24.62
C LEU A 5 -23.60 12.03 -24.02
N VAL A 6 -22.53 11.83 -24.79
CA VAL A 6 -21.24 11.39 -24.25
C VAL A 6 -20.20 12.39 -24.71
N ILE A 7 -19.98 13.38 -23.86
CA ILE A 7 -18.89 14.33 -23.95
C ILE A 7 -17.61 13.55 -23.61
N THR A 8 -16.84 13.15 -24.61
CA THR A 8 -15.47 12.66 -24.45
C THR A 8 -14.55 13.85 -24.21
N ALA A 9 -14.39 14.25 -22.96
CA ALA A 9 -13.28 15.12 -22.55
C ALA A 9 -12.01 14.25 -22.45
N VAL A 10 -11.25 14.17 -23.55
CA VAL A 10 -9.89 13.65 -23.54
C VAL A 10 -8.99 14.70 -22.89
N ALA A 11 -8.80 14.61 -21.58
CA ALA A 11 -7.73 15.33 -20.89
C ALA A 11 -6.41 14.58 -21.10
N ALA A 12 -5.81 14.77 -22.28
CA ALA A 12 -4.44 14.37 -22.58
C ALA A 12 -3.60 15.63 -22.81
N THR A 13 -3.22 16.30 -21.73
CA THR A 13 -2.10 17.26 -21.74
C THR A 13 -1.11 16.86 -20.66
N LEU A 14 -0.39 15.75 -20.91
CA LEU A 14 0.92 15.52 -20.32
C LEU A 14 1.88 16.58 -20.85
N SER A 15 1.77 17.81 -20.36
CA SER A 15 2.81 18.82 -20.51
C SER A 15 3.78 18.70 -19.33
N MET A 16 4.48 17.57 -19.26
CA MET A 16 5.71 17.48 -18.47
C MET A 16 6.86 17.92 -19.36
N SER A 17 7.11 19.21 -19.42
CA SER A 17 8.37 19.76 -19.96
C SER A 17 8.93 20.75 -18.95
N ALA A 18 10.16 20.44 -18.52
CA ALA A 18 11.09 21.25 -17.73
C ALA A 18 10.61 21.61 -16.30
N CYS A 19 11.31 21.22 -15.23
CA CYS A 19 12.71 21.54 -15.02
C CYS A 19 13.57 20.35 -14.62
N ALA A 20 14.73 20.26 -15.27
CA ALA A 20 15.88 19.53 -14.79
C ALA A 20 16.26 20.02 -13.37
N ASN A 21 16.11 19.14 -12.40
CA ASN A 21 16.85 19.15 -11.15
C ASN A 21 16.91 17.69 -10.69
N ASN A 22 17.94 16.96 -11.16
CA ASN A 22 18.31 15.64 -10.64
C ASN A 22 18.93 15.78 -9.24
N ALA A 23 18.20 16.40 -8.32
CA ALA A 23 18.40 16.13 -6.91
C ALA A 23 17.62 14.84 -6.61
N PRO A 24 18.21 13.81 -5.97
CA PRO A 24 17.42 12.72 -5.45
C PRO A 24 16.35 13.35 -4.56
N VAL A 25 15.07 13.19 -4.94
CA VAL A 25 13.95 13.65 -4.12
C VAL A 25 14.21 13.06 -2.74
N LYS A 26 14.46 13.92 -1.74
CA LYS A 26 14.58 13.48 -0.35
C LYS A 26 13.24 12.89 0.02
N THR A 27 13.08 11.58 -0.17
CA THR A 27 11.89 10.84 0.22
C THR A 27 11.77 10.99 1.73
N SER A 28 10.64 11.52 2.18
CA SER A 28 10.42 11.68 3.61
C SER A 28 10.41 10.29 4.28
N ALA A 29 10.75 10.22 5.56
CA ALA A 29 10.69 8.97 6.31
C ALA A 29 9.29 8.31 6.23
N TYR A 30 8.24 9.13 6.15
CA TYR A 30 6.87 8.69 5.92
C TYR A 30 6.71 7.99 4.55
N ASP A 31 7.14 8.62 3.46
CA ASP A 31 6.99 8.07 2.11
C ASP A 31 7.76 6.76 1.97
N THR A 32 8.97 6.70 2.53
CA THR A 32 9.78 5.47 2.58
C THR A 32 9.05 4.36 3.33
N THR A 33 8.46 4.67 4.49
CA THR A 33 7.73 3.69 5.31
C THR A 33 6.48 3.17 4.59
N VAL A 34 5.71 4.06 3.96
CA VAL A 34 4.52 3.67 3.18
C VAL A 34 4.91 2.82 1.98
N SER A 35 5.95 3.22 1.24
CA SER A 35 6.45 2.48 0.08
C SER A 35 6.93 1.08 0.46
N GLU A 36 7.71 0.97 1.55
CA GLU A 36 8.17 -0.33 2.07
C GLU A 36 6.99 -1.22 2.49
N ALA A 37 6.02 -0.66 3.22
CA ALA A 37 4.82 -1.39 3.65
C ALA A 37 4.03 -1.93 2.44
N MET A 38 3.80 -1.09 1.42
CA MET A 38 3.10 -1.48 0.20
C MET A 38 3.86 -2.58 -0.56
N LYS A 39 5.18 -2.47 -0.69
CA LYS A 39 6.01 -3.47 -1.37
C LYS A 39 5.92 -4.84 -0.68
N ILE A 40 6.08 -4.87 0.64
CA ILE A 40 6.03 -6.12 1.41
C ILE A 40 4.61 -6.72 1.36
N HIS A 41 3.58 -5.89 1.50
CA HIS A 41 2.19 -6.34 1.42
C HIS A 41 1.83 -6.90 0.03
N ALA A 42 2.34 -6.30 -1.04
CA ALA A 42 2.17 -6.83 -2.39
C ALA A 42 2.80 -8.23 -2.54
N SER A 43 3.99 -8.44 -1.95
CA SER A 43 4.63 -9.76 -1.90
C SER A 43 3.79 -10.76 -1.09
N ALA A 44 3.28 -10.36 0.08
CA ALA A 44 2.41 -11.22 0.88
C ALA A 44 1.13 -11.60 0.13
N LYS A 45 0.56 -10.66 -0.62
CA LYS A 45 -0.60 -10.87 -1.49
C LYS A 45 -0.32 -11.86 -2.61
N SER A 46 0.85 -11.84 -3.24
CA SER A 46 1.22 -12.85 -4.25
C SER A 46 1.37 -14.25 -3.66
N HIS A 47 1.61 -14.36 -2.36
CA HIS A 47 1.65 -15.65 -1.64
C HIS A 47 0.32 -15.99 -0.94
N HIS A 48 -0.76 -15.22 -1.16
CA HIS A 48 -2.05 -15.38 -0.47
C HIS A 48 -2.01 -15.26 1.07
N HIS A 49 -0.97 -14.63 1.61
CA HIS A 49 -0.77 -14.42 3.05
C HIS A 49 -1.18 -13.00 3.47
N VAL A 50 -2.44 -12.64 3.25
CA VAL A 50 -2.97 -11.31 3.62
C VAL A 50 -3.84 -11.39 4.87
N PHE A 51 -3.55 -10.53 5.85
CA PHE A 51 -4.31 -10.48 7.09
C PHE A 51 -5.56 -9.62 6.92
N LYS A 52 -6.71 -10.26 7.07
CA LYS A 52 -8.02 -9.62 7.04
C LYS A 52 -8.99 -10.30 7.99
N GLN A 53 -9.61 -9.52 8.88
CA GLN A 53 -10.73 -10.02 9.69
C GLN A 53 -11.99 -10.22 8.84
N LYS A 54 -12.79 -11.24 9.16
CA LYS A 54 -14.02 -11.60 8.44
C LYS A 54 -14.98 -10.42 8.22
N LYS A 55 -15.13 -9.53 9.20
CA LYS A 55 -16.05 -8.37 9.15
C LYS A 55 -15.39 -7.08 8.65
N MET A 56 -14.09 -7.06 8.38
CA MET A 56 -13.42 -5.88 7.87
C MET A 56 -13.61 -5.74 6.36
N LYS A 57 -13.82 -4.50 5.90
CA LYS A 57 -13.92 -4.18 4.47
C LYS A 57 -12.57 -4.32 3.77
N GLN A 58 -11.52 -3.80 4.40
CA GLN A 58 -10.14 -3.80 3.88
C GLN A 58 -9.24 -4.75 4.68
N PRO A 59 -8.17 -5.29 4.08
CA PRO A 59 -7.04 -5.85 4.81
C PRO A 59 -6.44 -4.87 5.81
N TYR A 60 -5.76 -5.40 6.83
CA TYR A 60 -5.19 -4.58 7.90
C TYR A 60 -4.15 -3.57 7.41
N VAL A 61 -3.27 -3.97 6.48
CA VAL A 61 -2.26 -3.06 5.92
C VAL A 61 -2.96 -1.91 5.17
N GLU A 62 -3.88 -2.23 4.26
CA GLU A 62 -4.62 -1.23 3.49
C GLU A 62 -5.41 -0.27 4.40
N HIS A 63 -6.02 -0.79 5.47
CA HIS A 63 -6.74 0.03 6.45
C HIS A 63 -5.82 1.06 7.12
N HIS A 64 -4.65 0.63 7.60
CA HIS A 64 -3.71 1.55 8.23
C HIS A 64 -3.06 2.53 7.24
N LEU A 65 -2.82 2.11 5.99
CA LEU A 65 -2.38 3.04 4.94
C LEU A 65 -3.44 4.12 4.65
N ALA A 66 -4.73 3.76 4.66
CA ALA A 66 -5.81 4.72 4.50
C ALA A 66 -5.86 5.73 5.67
N LEU A 67 -5.74 5.27 6.91
CA LEU A 67 -5.66 6.15 8.09
C LEU A 67 -4.41 7.04 8.07
N ALA A 68 -3.27 6.51 7.64
CA ALA A 68 -2.04 7.27 7.48
C ALA A 68 -2.20 8.40 6.45
N LYS A 69 -2.87 8.11 5.34
CA LYS A 69 -3.17 9.10 4.29
C LYS A 69 -4.14 10.18 4.80
N GLU A 70 -5.19 9.78 5.51
CA GLU A 70 -6.16 10.71 6.10
C GLU A 70 -5.52 11.63 7.15
N ALA A 71 -4.63 11.10 8.00
CA ALA A 71 -3.88 11.93 8.94
C ALA A 71 -2.96 12.91 8.21
N LYS A 72 -2.32 12.48 7.11
CA LYS A 72 -1.45 13.35 6.31
C LYS A 72 -2.21 14.47 5.62
N THR A 73 -3.44 14.23 5.13
CA THR A 73 -4.28 15.31 4.58
C THR A 73 -4.71 16.32 5.64
N LYS A 74 -4.86 15.87 6.89
CA LYS A 74 -5.10 16.72 8.07
C LYS A 74 -3.84 17.41 8.62
N LYS A 75 -2.68 17.22 7.98
CA LYS A 75 -1.36 17.71 8.45
C LYS A 75 -0.97 17.20 9.84
N ASP A 76 -1.54 16.07 10.28
CA ASP A 76 -1.16 15.38 11.51
C ASP A 76 -0.06 14.35 11.20
N ASP A 77 1.17 14.84 11.15
CA ASP A 77 2.34 14.05 10.77
C ASP A 77 2.67 12.93 11.76
N LYS A 78 2.36 13.14 13.05
CA LYS A 78 2.59 12.13 14.09
C LYS A 78 1.66 10.94 13.91
N THR A 79 0.37 11.20 13.72
CA THR A 79 -0.62 10.14 13.50
C THR A 79 -0.42 9.47 12.14
N ALA A 80 -0.03 10.24 11.11
CA ALA A 80 0.32 9.70 9.80
C ALA A 80 1.48 8.70 9.89
N MET A 81 2.56 9.08 10.58
CA MET A 81 3.73 8.21 10.77
C MET A 81 3.40 6.98 11.63
N PHE A 82 2.62 7.14 12.71
CA PHE A 82 2.16 6.03 13.54
C PHE A 82 1.43 4.97 12.71
N HIS A 83 0.47 5.38 11.88
CA HIS A 83 -0.27 4.44 11.05
C HIS A 83 0.59 3.85 9.92
N ALA A 84 1.49 4.61 9.32
CA ALA A 84 2.45 4.07 8.34
C ALA A 84 3.34 2.97 8.95
N GLN A 85 3.87 3.19 10.16
CA GLN A 85 4.65 2.19 10.88
C GLN A 85 3.83 0.95 11.26
N LYS A 86 2.56 1.13 11.64
CA LYS A 86 1.63 0.00 11.90
C LYS A 86 1.40 -0.82 10.63
N ALA A 87 1.16 -0.17 9.50
CA ALA A 87 1.04 -0.84 8.21
C ALA A 87 2.30 -1.64 7.88
N LEU A 88 3.49 -1.04 8.04
CA LEU A 88 4.77 -1.72 7.82
C LEU A 88 4.95 -2.94 8.73
N LYS A 89 4.65 -2.79 10.03
CA LYS A 89 4.74 -3.89 11.00
C LYS A 89 3.86 -5.07 10.59
N ILE A 90 2.63 -4.80 10.15
CA ILE A 90 1.67 -5.83 9.77
C ILE A 90 2.10 -6.49 8.46
N ALA A 91 2.53 -5.73 7.46
CA ALA A 91 3.06 -6.28 6.20
C ALA A 91 4.27 -7.20 6.45
N LYS A 92 5.18 -6.81 7.35
CA LYS A 92 6.30 -7.68 7.78
C LYS A 92 5.82 -8.97 8.44
N ALA A 93 4.77 -8.92 9.26
CA ALA A 93 4.20 -10.10 9.89
C ALA A 93 3.52 -11.04 8.89
N GLU A 94 2.82 -10.49 7.88
CA GLU A 94 2.24 -11.25 6.78
C GLU A 94 3.30 -12.08 6.04
N MET A 95 4.38 -11.43 5.62
CA MET A 95 5.49 -12.14 4.97
C MET A 95 6.22 -13.09 5.92
N ALA A 96 6.43 -12.72 7.18
CA ALA A 96 7.06 -13.62 8.15
C ALA A 96 6.27 -14.92 8.36
N GLN A 97 4.94 -14.85 8.35
CA GLN A 97 4.10 -16.05 8.43
C GLN A 97 4.24 -16.93 7.18
N TYR A 98 4.29 -16.34 5.99
CA TYR A 98 4.58 -17.07 4.76
C TYR A 98 5.96 -17.74 4.82
N GLU A 99 7.01 -16.97 5.15
CA GLU A 99 8.38 -17.46 5.21
C GLU A 99 8.57 -18.58 6.24
N ALA A 100 7.89 -18.50 7.38
CA ALA A 100 7.88 -19.57 8.36
C ALA A 100 7.16 -20.83 7.86
N GLY A 101 6.20 -20.67 6.94
CA GLY A 101 5.33 -21.74 6.47
C GLY A 101 5.73 -22.41 5.15
N LYS A 102 6.53 -21.74 4.33
CA LYS A 102 6.79 -22.13 2.92
C LYS A 102 7.43 -23.52 2.77
N ASP A 103 8.24 -23.92 3.76
CA ASP A 103 8.96 -25.19 3.75
C ASP A 103 8.25 -26.29 4.57
N PHE A 104 7.09 -25.98 5.18
CA PHE A 104 6.31 -27.00 5.88
C PHE A 104 5.72 -27.97 4.87
N LYS A 105 6.25 -29.19 4.90
CA LYS A 105 5.62 -30.33 4.25
C LYS A 105 4.52 -30.87 5.16
N PRO A 106 3.37 -31.28 4.60
CA PRO A 106 2.43 -32.08 5.35
C PRO A 106 3.11 -33.33 5.91
N GLY A 107 2.78 -33.73 7.13
CA GLY A 107 3.43 -34.87 7.81
C GLY A 107 3.26 -36.22 7.10
N TRP A 108 2.39 -36.30 6.08
CA TRP A 108 2.24 -37.47 5.22
C TRP A 108 3.20 -37.51 4.02
N ILE A 109 3.94 -36.42 3.75
CA ILE A 109 5.00 -36.39 2.74
C ILE A 109 6.32 -36.73 3.45
N LYS A 110 6.83 -37.94 3.21
CA LYS A 110 8.15 -38.40 3.68
C LYS A 110 9.28 -37.83 2.84
#